data_AF-A0A526S4Z8-F1
#
_entry.id   AF-A0A526S4Z8-F1
#
_cell.length_a   1.000
_cell.length_b   1.000
_cell.length_c   1.000
_cell.angle_alpha   90.00
_cell.angle_beta   90.00
_cell.angle_gamma   90.00
#
_symmetry.space_group_name_H-M   'P 1'
#
loop_
_entity.id
_entity.type
_entity.pdbx_description
1 polymer ?
#
loop_
_entity_poly.entity_id
_entity_poly.type
_entity_poly.pdbx_seq_one_letter_code
_entity_poly.pdbx_strand_id
1 'polypeptide(L)' 'MTDLMPPPAYLAFDPAGRRLRLDPHEPAFFLNPYDAYAFLQGAADAFFWEDY' A
#
# COMPACT_ATOMS: atom_id res chain seq x y z
N MET A 1 -14.84 -9.24 10.68
CA MET A 1 -14.70 -8.30 9.55
C MET A 1 -13.58 -7.37 9.91
N THR A 2 -12.39 -7.57 9.36
CA THR A 2 -11.29 -6.60 9.50
C THR A 2 -11.75 -5.33 8.82
N ASP A 3 -11.98 -4.28 9.61
CA ASP A 3 -12.20 -2.94 9.07
C ASP A 3 -10.92 -2.59 8.29
N LEU A 4 -10.99 -2.65 6.96
CA LEU A 4 -9.85 -2.34 6.12
C LEU A 4 -9.57 -0.86 6.31
N MET A 5 -8.45 -0.54 6.99
CA MET A 5 -7.97 0.84 7.04
C MET A 5 -7.96 1.41 5.61
N PRO A 6 -8.45 2.63 5.40
CA PRO A 6 -8.38 3.24 4.08
C PRO A 6 -6.92 3.33 3.63
N PRO A 7 -6.62 3.12 2.34
CA PRO A 7 -5.26 3.22 1.84
C PRO A 7 -4.71 4.64 2.07
N PRO A 8 -3.43 4.78 2.47
CA PRO A 8 -2.77 6.09 2.52
C PRO A 8 -2.86 6.80 1.16
N ALA A 9 -2.90 8.14 1.15
CA ALA A 9 -3.10 8.92 -0.08
C ALA A 9 -2.01 8.70 -1.16
N TYR A 10 -0.82 8.27 -0.74
CA TYR A 10 0.33 7.97 -1.59
C TYR A 10 0.40 6.50 -2.05
N LEU A 11 -0.61 5.71 -1.69
CA LEU A 11 -0.70 4.29 -1.98
C LEU A 11 -1.98 4.02 -2.77
N ALA A 12 -1.85 3.44 -3.95
CA ALA A 12 -2.97 2.90 -4.71
C ALA A 12 -2.78 1.40 -4.89
N PHE A 13 -3.80 0.62 -4.54
CA PHE A 13 -3.77 -0.83 -4.65
C PHE A 13 -4.97 -1.35 -5.45
N ASP A 14 -4.69 -2.11 -6.50
CA ASP A 14 -5.69 -2.87 -7.26
C ASP A 14 -5.70 -4.33 -6.77
N PRO A 15 -6.74 -4.76 -6.02
CA PRO A 15 -6.81 -6.13 -5.50
C PRO A 15 -7.09 -7.17 -6.59
N ALA A 16 -7.72 -6.79 -7.71
CA ALA A 16 -8.02 -7.74 -8.79
C ALA A 16 -6.75 -8.14 -9.54
N GLY A 17 -5.87 -7.18 -9.80
CA GLY A 17 -4.57 -7.40 -10.43
C GLY A 17 -3.41 -7.68 -9.46
N ARG A 18 -3.61 -7.46 -8.16
CA ARG A 18 -2.54 -7.38 -7.14
C ARG A 18 -1.45 -6.39 -7.55
N ARG A 19 -1.83 -5.22 -8.04
CA ARG A 19 -0.91 -4.16 -8.49
C ARG A 19 -0.84 -3.07 -7.43
N LEU A 20 0.38 -2.71 -7.02
CA LEU A 20 0.66 -1.67 -6.06
C LEU A 20 1.35 -0.50 -6.77
N ARG A 21 0.80 0.70 -6.64
CA ARG A 21 1.51 1.95 -6.90
C ARG A 21 1.78 2.64 -5.57
N LEU A 22 3.05 2.88 -5.32
CA LEU A 22 3.56 3.45 -4.09
C LEU A 22 4.85 4.19 -4.46
N ASP A 23 4.90 5.50 -4.28
CA ASP A 23 6.10 6.28 -4.53
C ASP A 23 7.07 6.12 -3.33
N PRO A 24 8.24 5.50 -3.50
CA PRO A 24 9.20 5.35 -2.41
C PRO A 24 9.81 6.68 -1.95
N HIS A 25 9.70 7.75 -2.75
CA HIS A 25 10.20 9.09 -2.43
C HIS A 25 9.18 9.95 -1.69
N GLU A 26 7.95 9.48 -1.47
CA GLU A 26 6.96 10.22 -0.70
C GLU A 26 7.41 10.36 0.77
N PRO A 27 7.55 11.59 1.31
CA PRO A 27 7.94 11.79 2.70
C PRO A 27 7.05 11.09 3.71
N ALA A 28 5.74 11.10 3.48
CA ALA A 28 4.80 10.40 4.34
C ALA A 28 5.01 8.87 4.36
N PHE A 29 5.58 8.30 3.30
CA PHE A 29 5.94 6.88 3.24
C PHE A 29 7.31 6.62 3.89
N PHE A 30 8.39 7.27 3.44
CA PHE A 30 9.73 6.90 3.92
C PHE A 30 9.99 7.32 5.38
N LEU A 31 9.26 8.32 5.91
CA LEU A 31 9.34 8.69 7.33
C LEU A 31 8.51 7.75 8.23
N ASN A 32 7.41 7.19 7.72
CA ASN A 32 6.53 6.28 8.45
C ASN A 32 5.89 5.23 7.52
N PRO A 33 6.59 4.14 7.17
CA PRO A 33 6.10 3.17 6.20
C PRO A 33 5.04 2.20 6.77
N TYR A 34 4.81 2.21 8.09
CA TYR A 34 3.97 1.22 8.76
C TYR A 34 2.48 1.34 8.42
N ASP A 35 2.00 2.53 8.10
CA ASP A 35 0.61 2.71 7.66
C ASP A 35 0.35 1.99 6.32
N ALA A 36 1.32 2.09 5.40
CA ALA A 36 1.29 1.36 4.14
C ALA A 36 1.37 -0.16 4.37
N TYR A 37 2.28 -0.62 5.24
CA TYR A 37 2.41 -2.05 5.54
C TYR A 37 1.20 -2.64 6.25
N ALA A 38 0.58 -1.91 7.19
CA ALA A 38 -0.63 -2.33 7.88
C ALA A 38 -1.79 -2.52 6.88
N PHE A 39 -1.94 -1.60 5.93
CA PHE A 39 -2.89 -1.74 4.83
C PHE A 39 -2.58 -2.98 3.98
N LEU A 40 -1.34 -3.13 3.52
CA LEU A 40 -0.94 -4.21 2.61
C LEU A 40 -1.07 -5.60 3.26
N GLN A 41 -0.74 -5.73 4.55
CA GLN A 41 -0.87 -6.98 5.31
C GLN A 41 -2.31 -7.50 5.33
N GLY A 42 -3.30 -6.61 5.36
CA GLY A 42 -4.72 -6.98 5.28
C GLY A 42 -5.26 -7.15 3.86
N ALA A 43 -4.55 -6.62 2.86
CA ALA A 43 -5.03 -6.56 1.48
C ALA A 43 -4.58 -7.73 0.61
N ALA A 44 -3.32 -8.17 0.73
CA ALA A 44 -2.78 -9.30 -0.04
C ALA A 44 -1.45 -9.84 0.54
N ASP A 45 -1.23 -11.15 0.39
CA ASP A 45 0.04 -11.79 0.78
C ASP A 45 1.23 -11.40 -0.12
N ALA A 46 0.95 -11.02 -1.38
CA ALA A 46 1.93 -10.63 -2.38
C ALA A 46 1.31 -9.75 -3.47
N PHE A 47 2.12 -8.88 -4.08
CA PHE A 47 1.70 -7.93 -5.11
C PHE A 47 2.85 -7.55 -6.05
N PHE A 48 2.51 -6.97 -7.20
CA PHE A 48 3.43 -6.38 -8.15
C PHE A 48 3.55 -4.89 -7.88
N TRP A 49 4.73 -4.43 -7.45
CA TRP A 49 5.02 -3.00 -7.27
C TRP A 49 5.37 -2.37 -8.63
N GLU A 50 4.62 -1.36 -9.00
CA GLU A 50 4.73 -0.62 -10.25
C GLU A 50 5.14 0.82 -9.98
N ASP A 51 5.86 1.42 -10.94
CA ASP A 51 6.24 2.84 -10.94
C ASP A 51 7.00 3.27 -9.66
N TYR A 52 8.16 2.62 -9.43
CA TYR A 52 9.08 2.85 -8.29
C TYR A 52 10.01 4.05 -8.45
#